data_AF-A0A7Z2S9H0-F1
#
_entry.id   AF-A0A7Z2S9H0-F1
#
_cell.length_a   1.000
_cell.length_b   1.000
_cell.length_c   1.000
_cell.angle_alpha   90.00
_cell.angle_beta   90.00
_cell.angle_gamma   90.00
#
_symmetry.space_group_name_H-M   'P 1'
#
loop_
_entity.id
_entity.type
_entity.pdbx_description
1 polymer ?
#
loop_
_entity_poly.entity_id
_entity_poly.type
_entity_poly.pdbx_seq_one_letter_code
_entity_poly.pdbx_strand_id
1 'polypeptide(L)'
;MAGDDLVIATHGRSFWVMERVNVLRQLGAKETAARLFAPATALRGLDSGAAIDYFLPATPTSLKIEIHDADGRLVRSLDGVKPDAKPKSEGGDDDEDDGPKGPPPPTMKPGLNRFSWDMRHPGFVDFPNMILWTSRNRGGPLALPGRYRVTLTVDGRQQSQMLDIGVDPRVTDATPDALRERFALAMQVRDRVSQANEAVLLIRGITDQARARAATASDPGLKASLDGLIAGLRAVEGRIYQVRNESRQDPLNFPIMLNDKLAGLLGVIESAEARPTDQTRQAFAELSGQLDRELAAMAALLDTDLARINTALGAAGLAPITRTPQVPKPAA
;
A
#
# COMPACT_ATOMS: atom_id res chain seq x y z
N MET A 1 -15.39 22.96 -16.86
CA MET A 1 -15.52 23.61 -15.54
C MET A 1 -16.76 23.03 -14.89
N ALA A 2 -16.58 22.25 -13.82
CA ALA A 2 -17.66 21.52 -13.17
C ALA A 2 -18.20 22.33 -11.98
N GLY A 3 -19.49 22.14 -11.64
CA GLY A 3 -20.37 23.03 -10.87
C GLY A 3 -19.97 23.48 -9.46
N ASP A 4 -18.76 23.20 -8.95
CA ASP A 4 -18.38 23.40 -7.54
C ASP A 4 -17.29 24.44 -7.30
N ASP A 5 -16.91 25.22 -8.31
CA ASP A 5 -15.91 26.28 -8.17
C ASP A 5 -16.56 27.67 -8.10
N LEU A 6 -15.96 28.57 -7.31
CA LEU A 6 -16.31 30.00 -7.29
C LEU A 6 -15.21 30.79 -7.98
N VAL A 7 -15.55 31.37 -9.13
CA VAL A 7 -14.64 32.26 -9.87
C VAL A 7 -14.96 33.71 -9.51
N ILE A 8 -13.96 34.42 -9.01
CA ILE A 8 -14.05 35.86 -8.71
C ILE A 8 -13.10 36.59 -9.64
N ALA A 9 -13.63 37.48 -10.47
CA ALA A 9 -12.83 38.31 -11.36
C ALA A 9 -13.03 39.80 -11.05
N THR A 10 -11.94 40.55 -11.08
CA THR A 10 -12.00 42.02 -11.14
C THR A 10 -11.96 42.45 -12.60
N HIS A 11 -12.53 43.61 -12.96
CA HIS A 11 -12.57 44.12 -14.33
C HIS A 11 -11.13 44.27 -14.91
N GLY A 12 -10.64 43.22 -15.57
CA GLY A 12 -9.40 43.18 -16.35
C GLY A 12 -8.07 43.05 -15.59
N ARG A 13 -8.05 42.79 -14.27
CA ARG A 13 -6.80 42.89 -13.48
C ARG A 13 -6.45 41.68 -12.61
N SER A 14 -7.38 40.77 -12.38
CA SER A 14 -7.14 39.50 -11.71
C SER A 14 -8.36 38.59 -11.80
N PHE A 15 -8.13 37.29 -11.77
CA PHE A 15 -9.16 36.31 -11.43
C PHE A 15 -8.64 35.37 -10.35
N TRP A 16 -9.54 34.90 -9.50
CA TRP A 16 -9.32 33.90 -8.47
C TRP A 16 -10.30 32.76 -8.70
N VAL A 17 -9.80 31.53 -8.60
CA VAL A 17 -10.64 30.33 -8.60
C VAL A 17 -10.55 29.72 -7.21
N MET A 18 -11.66 29.73 -6.49
CA MET A 18 -11.82 28.92 -5.28
C MET A 18 -12.39 27.57 -5.70
N GLU A 19 -11.52 26.58 -5.77
CA GLU A 19 -11.91 25.23 -6.16
C GLU A 19 -12.71 24.53 -5.04
N ARG A 20 -13.70 23.73 -5.42
CA ARG A 20 -14.44 22.84 -4.50
C ARG A 20 -15.03 23.58 -3.29
N VAL A 21 -15.88 24.59 -3.54
CA VAL A 21 -16.68 25.30 -2.52
C VAL A 21 -17.94 24.53 -2.08
N ASN A 22 -18.02 23.22 -2.36
CA ASN A 22 -19.13 22.32 -2.00
C ASN A 22 -19.45 22.36 -0.49
N VAL A 23 -18.43 22.50 0.37
CA VAL A 23 -18.61 22.63 1.82
C VAL A 23 -19.36 23.91 2.17
N LEU A 24 -19.00 25.05 1.56
CA LEU A 24 -19.64 26.34 1.84
C LEU A 24 -21.14 26.34 1.53
N ARG A 25 -21.55 25.56 0.51
CA ARG A 25 -22.98 25.37 0.17
C ARG A 25 -23.74 24.51 1.17
N GLN A 26 -23.03 23.68 1.95
CA GLN A 26 -23.62 22.76 2.94
C GLN A 26 -23.56 23.29 4.38
N LEU A 27 -22.72 24.30 4.63
CA LEU A 27 -22.58 24.92 5.94
C LEU A 27 -23.83 25.73 6.32
N GLY A 28 -24.29 25.55 7.56
CA GLY A 28 -25.26 26.44 8.18
C GLY A 28 -24.59 27.64 8.86
N ALA A 29 -25.39 28.46 9.55
CA ALA A 29 -24.88 29.63 10.28
C ALA A 29 -23.91 29.26 11.42
N LYS A 30 -24.00 28.04 11.98
CA LYS A 30 -23.07 27.51 13.00
C LYS A 30 -23.11 25.99 13.04
N GLU A 31 -21.95 25.35 12.99
CA GLU A 31 -21.80 23.90 13.22
C GLU A 31 -21.45 23.65 14.69
N THR A 32 -22.21 22.79 15.38
CA THR A 32 -22.02 22.50 16.81
C THR A 32 -21.75 21.03 17.10
N ALA A 33 -21.90 20.15 16.11
CA ALA A 33 -21.68 18.71 16.21
C ALA A 33 -20.74 18.25 15.11
N ALA A 34 -20.07 17.11 15.30
CA ALA A 34 -19.25 16.53 14.25
C ALA A 34 -20.11 16.28 13.00
N ARG A 35 -19.58 16.57 11.82
CA ARG A 35 -20.33 16.47 10.57
C ARG A 35 -19.45 16.03 9.42
N LEU A 36 -19.88 15.00 8.68
CA LEU A 36 -19.34 14.63 7.38
C LEU A 36 -20.13 15.34 6.27
N PHE A 37 -19.43 16.12 5.44
CA PHE A 37 -20.03 16.80 4.31
C PHE A 37 -20.11 15.88 3.09
N ALA A 38 -21.13 16.07 2.25
CA ALA A 38 -21.26 15.34 0.99
C ALA A 38 -20.07 15.70 0.07
N PRO A 39 -19.23 14.73 -0.32
CA PRO A 39 -18.13 14.96 -1.24
C PRO A 39 -18.63 15.37 -2.63
N ALA A 40 -17.84 16.18 -3.33
CA ALA A 40 -18.03 16.38 -4.76
C ALA A 40 -17.61 15.12 -5.53
N THR A 41 -18.08 14.98 -6.77
CA THR A 41 -17.60 13.93 -7.68
C THR A 41 -16.11 14.11 -7.93
N ALA A 42 -15.34 13.02 -7.81
CA ALA A 42 -13.92 12.99 -8.13
C ALA A 42 -13.69 12.32 -9.49
N LEU A 43 -12.83 12.89 -10.33
CA LEU A 43 -12.46 12.35 -11.63
C LEU A 43 -11.12 11.65 -11.52
N ARG A 44 -11.11 10.32 -11.66
CA ARG A 44 -9.86 9.56 -11.58
C ARG A 44 -8.95 9.90 -12.75
N GLY A 45 -7.64 9.90 -12.51
CA GLY A 45 -6.62 10.24 -13.52
C GLY A 45 -6.50 11.74 -13.82
N LEU A 46 -7.44 12.57 -13.34
CA LEU A 46 -7.42 14.02 -13.46
C LEU A 46 -7.26 14.71 -12.10
N ASP A 47 -8.11 14.35 -11.14
CA ASP A 47 -8.00 14.86 -9.78
C ASP A 47 -6.86 14.17 -9.02
N SER A 48 -6.11 14.94 -8.23
CA SER A 48 -5.09 14.42 -7.30
C SER A 48 -5.69 13.60 -6.14
N GLY A 49 -7.01 13.66 -5.95
CA GLY A 49 -7.74 12.90 -4.96
C GLY A 49 -9.17 13.41 -4.73
N ALA A 50 -9.99 12.54 -4.15
CA ALA A 50 -11.34 12.84 -3.67
C ALA A 50 -11.27 13.56 -2.31
N ALA A 51 -11.78 14.79 -2.27
CA ALA A 51 -11.85 15.57 -1.05
C ALA A 51 -12.97 15.08 -0.13
N ILE A 52 -12.60 14.70 1.09
CA ILE A 52 -13.48 14.28 2.17
C ILE A 52 -13.40 15.34 3.27
N ASP A 53 -14.43 16.15 3.34
CA ASP A 53 -14.52 17.27 4.27
C ASP A 53 -15.36 16.90 5.49
N TYR A 54 -14.87 17.28 6.68
CA TYR A 54 -15.60 17.07 7.93
C TYR A 54 -15.30 18.15 8.96
N PHE A 55 -16.30 18.45 9.78
CA PHE A 55 -16.19 19.37 10.90
C PHE A 55 -16.10 18.60 12.22
N LEU A 56 -15.25 19.06 13.14
CA LEU A 56 -15.12 18.54 14.49
C LEU A 56 -15.31 19.70 15.51
N PRO A 57 -16.27 19.60 16.46
CA PRO A 57 -16.51 20.67 17.42
C PRO A 57 -15.39 20.81 18.47
N ALA A 58 -14.65 19.73 18.71
CA ALA A 58 -13.49 19.63 19.60
C ALA A 58 -12.60 18.47 19.13
N THR A 59 -11.42 18.31 19.72
CA THR A 59 -10.52 17.19 19.42
C THR A 59 -11.14 15.88 19.93
N PRO A 60 -11.46 14.90 19.06
CA PRO A 60 -12.03 13.62 19.48
C PRO A 60 -10.98 12.69 20.13
N THR A 61 -11.45 11.64 20.79
CA THR A 61 -10.59 10.57 21.31
C THR A 61 -10.23 9.58 20.20
N SER A 62 -11.19 9.25 19.34
CA SER A 62 -10.99 8.39 18.16
C SER A 62 -11.72 8.94 16.93
N LEU A 63 -11.11 8.70 15.77
CA LEU A 63 -11.62 9.11 14.46
C LEU A 63 -11.19 8.05 13.46
N LYS A 64 -12.13 7.61 12.63
CA LYS A 64 -11.88 6.65 11.56
C LYS A 64 -12.63 7.07 10.31
N ILE A 65 -11.98 7.00 9.16
CA ILE A 65 -12.62 7.14 7.84
C ILE A 65 -12.51 5.80 7.12
N GLU A 66 -13.65 5.26 6.72
CA GLU A 66 -13.75 4.04 5.93
C GLU A 66 -14.43 4.33 4.60
N ILE A 67 -13.87 3.78 3.53
CA ILE A 67 -14.39 3.90 2.18
C ILE A 67 -14.78 2.51 1.70
N HIS A 68 -16.04 2.36 1.32
CA HIS A 68 -16.58 1.11 0.79
C HIS A 68 -16.99 1.28 -0.68
N ASP A 69 -16.82 0.24 -1.47
CA ASP A 69 -17.32 0.21 -2.85
C ASP A 69 -18.86 0.02 -2.89
N ALA A 70 -19.42 -0.03 -4.11
CA ALA A 70 -20.85 -0.21 -4.34
C ALA A 70 -21.41 -1.54 -3.78
N ASP A 71 -20.56 -2.56 -3.64
CA ASP A 71 -20.92 -3.88 -3.09
C ASP A 71 -20.73 -3.95 -1.56
N GLY A 72 -20.29 -2.85 -0.94
CA GLY A 72 -20.02 -2.77 0.50
C GLY A 72 -18.68 -3.36 0.92
N ARG A 73 -17.77 -3.66 -0.01
CA ARG A 73 -16.41 -4.12 0.34
C ARG A 73 -15.56 -2.93 0.78
N LEU A 74 -14.76 -3.14 1.82
CA LEU A 74 -13.82 -2.14 2.31
C LEU A 74 -12.72 -1.91 1.28
N VAL A 75 -12.59 -0.67 0.81
CA VAL A 75 -11.54 -0.22 -0.10
C VAL A 75 -10.39 0.37 0.69
N ARG A 76 -10.69 1.22 1.67
CA ARG A 76 -9.69 1.89 2.49
C ARG A 76 -10.22 2.16 3.89
N SER A 77 -9.36 1.95 4.89
CA SER A 77 -9.60 2.30 6.29
C SER A 77 -8.45 3.16 6.78
N LEU A 78 -8.75 4.30 7.40
CA LEU A 78 -7.77 5.28 7.84
C LEU A 78 -8.13 5.77 9.24
N ASP A 79 -7.19 5.66 10.16
CA ASP A 79 -7.32 6.22 11.50
C ASP A 79 -6.88 7.69 11.52
N GLY A 80 -7.59 8.48 12.31
CA GLY A 80 -7.27 9.89 12.50
C GLY A 80 -6.04 10.09 13.36
N VAL A 81 -5.29 11.15 13.08
CA VAL A 81 -4.11 11.56 13.85
C VAL A 81 -4.40 12.82 14.64
N LYS A 82 -3.83 12.90 15.86
CA LYS A 82 -3.89 14.12 16.66
C LYS A 82 -3.05 15.24 16.04
N PRO A 83 -3.43 16.51 16.20
CA PRO A 83 -2.73 17.65 15.59
C PRO A 83 -1.23 17.72 15.90
N ASP A 84 -0.81 17.26 17.08
CA ASP A 84 0.59 17.30 17.54
C ASP A 84 1.34 15.97 17.34
N ALA A 85 0.75 15.03 16.60
CA ALA A 85 1.46 13.81 16.24
C ALA A 85 2.62 14.21 15.31
N LYS A 86 3.86 14.15 15.80
CA LYS A 86 5.04 14.24 14.92
C LYS A 86 4.85 13.23 13.80
N PRO A 87 4.99 13.62 12.51
CA PRO A 87 5.04 12.65 11.45
C PRO A 87 6.15 11.66 11.83
N LYS A 88 5.86 10.36 11.80
CA LYS A 88 6.91 9.34 11.85
C LYS A 88 7.73 9.52 10.57
N SER A 89 8.73 10.38 10.64
CA SER A 89 9.79 10.43 9.65
C SER A 89 10.57 9.14 9.83
N GLU A 90 10.24 8.12 9.04
CA GLU A 90 11.19 7.05 8.80
C GLU A 90 12.40 7.67 8.10
N GLY A 91 13.55 7.56 8.76
CA GLY A 91 14.78 8.25 8.41
C GLY A 91 15.29 7.87 7.01
N GLY A 92 15.85 8.89 6.36
CA GLY A 92 16.52 8.82 5.09
C GLY A 92 16.79 10.25 4.63
N ASP A 93 17.81 10.87 5.22
CA ASP A 93 18.50 12.01 4.59
C ASP A 93 19.02 11.51 3.25
N ASP A 94 18.42 11.99 2.16
CA ASP A 94 19.12 12.26 0.91
C ASP A 94 18.24 13.23 0.12
N ASP A 95 18.73 14.46 0.04
CA ASP A 95 18.28 15.52 -0.84
C ASP A 95 18.39 15.06 -2.30
N GLU A 96 17.32 14.45 -2.83
CA GLU A 96 16.86 14.52 -4.23
C GLU A 96 15.64 13.58 -4.42
N ASP A 97 14.47 14.18 -4.62
CA ASP A 97 13.19 13.50 -4.96
C ASP A 97 12.50 12.73 -3.81
N ASP A 98 12.07 13.48 -2.80
CA ASP A 98 11.05 13.12 -1.80
C ASP A 98 9.68 12.98 -2.51
N GLY A 99 9.55 11.92 -3.34
CA GLY A 99 8.34 11.66 -4.11
C GLY A 99 7.11 11.54 -3.20
N PRO A 100 5.89 11.85 -3.69
CA PRO A 100 4.73 12.03 -2.82
C PRO A 100 4.49 10.80 -1.94
N LYS A 101 4.71 10.98 -0.63
CA LYS A 101 4.14 10.11 0.41
C LYS A 101 2.62 10.10 0.18
N GLY A 102 1.96 8.96 0.36
CA GLY A 102 0.50 8.87 0.22
C GLY A 102 -0.21 9.99 1.01
N PRO A 103 -1.48 10.29 0.70
CA PRO A 103 -2.13 11.47 1.28
C PRO A 103 -2.02 11.47 2.81
N PRO A 104 -1.78 12.64 3.43
CA PRO A 104 -1.64 12.73 4.87
C PRO A 104 -2.90 12.15 5.54
N PRO A 105 -2.75 11.45 6.67
CA PRO A 105 -3.88 10.82 7.34
C PRO A 105 -4.92 11.87 7.78
N PRO A 106 -6.19 11.46 7.98
CA PRO A 106 -7.23 12.35 8.51
C PRO A 106 -6.81 12.98 9.84
N THR A 107 -7.03 14.27 10.02
CA THR A 107 -6.65 15.01 11.23
C THR A 107 -7.80 15.10 12.24
N MET A 108 -7.49 14.97 13.52
CA MET A 108 -8.42 15.16 14.65
C MET A 108 -8.46 16.63 15.12
N LYS A 109 -8.16 17.60 14.25
CA LYS A 109 -8.08 19.02 14.63
C LYS A 109 -9.49 19.58 14.81
N PRO A 110 -9.78 20.36 15.88
CA PRO A 110 -11.04 21.08 15.99
C PRO A 110 -11.26 22.03 14.79
N GLY A 111 -12.50 22.16 14.35
CA GLY A 111 -12.90 22.96 13.19
C GLY A 111 -13.08 22.12 11.92
N LEU A 112 -12.97 22.79 10.77
CA LEU A 112 -13.07 22.15 9.46
C LEU A 112 -11.76 21.45 9.10
N ASN A 113 -11.87 20.21 8.65
CA ASN A 113 -10.77 19.37 8.19
C ASN A 113 -11.07 18.86 6.78
N ARG A 114 -10.02 18.68 5.98
CA ARG A 114 -10.08 18.05 4.66
C ARG A 114 -9.08 16.91 4.61
N PHE A 115 -9.56 15.72 4.31
CA PHE A 115 -8.73 14.58 3.95
C PHE A 115 -8.89 14.34 2.44
N SER A 116 -7.78 14.15 1.71
CA SER A 116 -7.82 13.86 0.28
C SER A 116 -7.49 12.39 0.05
N TRP A 117 -8.46 11.57 -0.31
CA TRP A 117 -8.19 10.19 -0.72
C TRP A 117 -7.67 10.17 -2.15
N ASP A 118 -6.48 9.61 -2.37
CA ASP A 118 -5.86 9.42 -3.69
C ASP A 118 -6.62 8.46 -4.63
N MET A 119 -7.80 7.98 -4.21
CA MET A 119 -8.64 7.01 -4.92
C MET A 119 -7.96 5.64 -5.11
N ARG A 120 -6.90 5.32 -4.35
CA ARG A 120 -6.18 4.05 -4.47
C ARG A 120 -6.57 3.04 -3.40
N HIS A 121 -6.58 1.78 -3.81
CA HIS A 121 -6.55 0.64 -2.88
C HIS A 121 -5.23 0.61 -2.10
N PRO A 122 -5.10 -0.20 -1.03
CA PRO A 122 -3.82 -0.40 -0.37
C PRO A 122 -2.75 -0.93 -1.33
N GLY A 123 -1.54 -0.39 -1.24
CA GLY A 123 -0.36 -0.87 -1.98
C GLY A 123 0.01 -2.29 -1.58
N PHE A 124 1.00 -2.88 -2.25
CA PHE A 124 1.48 -4.22 -1.89
C PHE A 124 2.16 -4.22 -0.52
N VAL A 125 2.33 -5.40 0.09
CA VAL A 125 3.04 -5.55 1.37
C VAL A 125 4.46 -5.01 1.24
N ASP A 126 4.86 -4.17 2.19
CA ASP A 126 6.18 -3.56 2.26
C ASP A 126 7.02 -4.16 3.40
N PHE A 127 8.33 -3.90 3.41
CA PHE A 127 9.21 -4.23 4.52
C PHE A 127 10.33 -3.19 4.67
N PRO A 128 10.92 -3.05 5.87
CA PRO A 128 11.97 -2.06 6.11
C PRO A 128 13.12 -2.15 5.11
N ASN A 129 13.53 -0.98 4.60
CA ASN A 129 14.61 -0.82 3.62
C ASN A 129 14.37 -1.56 2.29
N MET A 130 13.10 -1.81 1.92
CA MET A 130 12.81 -2.33 0.60
C MET A 130 13.13 -1.29 -0.47
N ILE A 131 13.97 -1.68 -1.43
CA ILE A 131 14.37 -0.86 -2.56
C ILE A 131 13.92 -1.56 -3.83
N LEU A 132 12.97 -0.93 -4.53
CA LEU A 132 12.51 -1.31 -5.86
C LEU A 132 12.83 -0.18 -6.84
N TRP A 133 13.27 -0.55 -8.05
CA TRP A 133 13.57 0.38 -9.12
C TRP A 133 12.36 0.67 -10.01
N THR A 134 11.62 -0.38 -10.35
CA THR A 134 10.63 -0.30 -11.43
C THR A 134 9.29 0.27 -10.96
N SER A 135 9.02 0.24 -9.66
CA SER A 135 7.78 0.71 -9.08
C SER A 135 7.98 1.14 -7.63
N ARG A 136 7.31 2.23 -7.23
CA ARG A 136 7.26 2.68 -5.84
C ARG A 136 5.91 2.26 -5.25
N ASN A 137 5.88 1.86 -3.98
CA ASN A 137 4.67 1.46 -3.28
C ASN A 137 3.79 2.67 -2.89
N ARG A 138 3.32 3.44 -3.88
CA ARG A 138 2.56 4.70 -3.71
C ARG A 138 1.04 4.47 -3.60
N GLY A 139 0.65 3.37 -2.95
CA GLY A 139 -0.72 2.87 -3.00
C GLY A 139 -0.91 1.82 -4.10
N GLY A 140 -2.04 1.13 -4.02
CA GLY A 140 -2.41 0.05 -4.92
C GLY A 140 -3.18 0.55 -6.13
N PRO A 141 -3.84 -0.38 -6.85
CA PRO A 141 -4.62 -0.06 -8.03
C PRO A 141 -5.63 1.06 -7.79
N LEU A 142 -5.76 1.95 -8.76
CA LEU A 142 -6.75 3.03 -8.74
C LEU A 142 -8.17 2.46 -8.75
N ALA A 143 -9.05 3.01 -7.92
CA ALA A 143 -10.45 2.63 -7.82
C ALA A 143 -11.16 2.73 -9.19
N LEU A 144 -12.17 1.87 -9.36
CA LEU A 144 -13.02 1.92 -10.54
C LEU A 144 -13.94 3.15 -10.49
N PRO A 145 -14.38 3.67 -11.64
CA PRO A 145 -15.49 4.61 -11.66
C PRO A 145 -16.74 3.95 -11.08
N GLY A 146 -17.48 4.69 -10.27
CA GLY A 146 -18.65 4.17 -9.59
C GLY A 146 -18.96 4.93 -8.31
N ARG A 147 -19.95 4.41 -7.57
CA ARG A 147 -20.39 4.98 -6.31
C ARG A 147 -19.69 4.30 -5.14
N TYR A 148 -19.15 5.12 -4.25
CA TYR A 148 -18.48 4.72 -3.03
C TYR A 148 -19.21 5.31 -1.82
N ARG A 149 -19.16 4.62 -0.68
CA ARG A 149 -19.66 5.12 0.59
C ARG A 149 -18.49 5.50 1.49
N VAL A 150 -18.41 6.78 1.85
CA VAL A 150 -17.48 7.28 2.85
C VAL A 150 -18.20 7.27 4.20
N THR A 151 -17.60 6.63 5.20
CA THR A 151 -18.12 6.58 6.56
C THR A 151 -17.11 7.20 7.51
N LEU A 152 -17.52 8.25 8.22
CA LEU A 152 -16.78 8.89 9.28
C LEU A 152 -17.30 8.37 10.63
N THR A 153 -16.42 7.80 11.44
CA THR A 153 -16.69 7.42 12.82
C THR A 153 -15.92 8.34 13.76
N VAL A 154 -16.62 9.07 14.64
CA VAL A 154 -16.02 9.95 15.66
C VAL A 154 -16.54 9.52 17.03
N ASP A 155 -15.64 9.10 17.92
CA ASP A 155 -15.97 8.65 19.28
C ASP A 155 -17.16 7.66 19.30
N GLY A 156 -17.17 6.72 18.35
CA GLY A 156 -18.20 5.69 18.19
C GLY A 156 -19.48 6.11 17.43
N ARG A 157 -19.64 7.39 17.08
CA ARG A 157 -20.77 7.88 16.26
C ARG A 157 -20.43 7.87 14.78
N GLN A 158 -21.29 7.27 13.96
CA GLN A 158 -21.07 7.12 12.52
C GLN A 158 -21.93 8.09 11.69
N GLN A 159 -21.34 8.59 10.61
CA GLN A 159 -22.02 9.32 9.56
C GLN A 159 -21.51 8.83 8.21
N SER A 160 -22.39 8.73 7.22
CA SER A 160 -22.02 8.29 5.89
C SER A 160 -22.48 9.26 4.82
N GLN A 161 -21.66 9.41 3.77
CA GLN A 161 -21.98 10.16 2.57
C GLN A 161 -21.58 9.34 1.33
N MET A 162 -22.24 9.61 0.21
CA MET A 162 -21.89 9.00 -1.07
C MET A 162 -20.81 9.85 -1.76
N LEU A 163 -19.82 9.18 -2.34
CA LEU A 163 -18.79 9.74 -3.20
C LEU A 163 -18.91 9.07 -4.56
N ASP A 164 -19.14 9.84 -5.61
CA ASP A 164 -19.10 9.33 -6.98
C ASP A 164 -17.69 9.55 -7.56
N ILE A 165 -17.11 8.48 -8.12
CA ILE A 165 -15.87 8.52 -8.89
C ILE A 165 -16.21 8.40 -10.38
N GLY A 166 -15.81 9.40 -11.16
CA GLY A 166 -15.97 9.46 -12.61
C GLY A 166 -14.68 9.19 -13.37
N VAL A 167 -14.82 9.05 -14.69
CA VAL A 167 -13.72 9.04 -15.65
C VAL A 167 -13.47 10.46 -16.14
N ASP A 168 -12.22 10.80 -16.46
CA ASP A 168 -11.91 12.03 -17.19
C ASP A 168 -12.69 12.07 -18.52
N PRO A 169 -13.59 13.07 -18.73
CA PRO A 169 -14.42 13.15 -19.94
C PRO A 169 -13.61 13.34 -21.23
N ARG A 170 -12.32 13.68 -21.16
CA ARG A 170 -11.41 13.78 -22.31
C ARG A 170 -10.92 12.42 -22.79
N VAL A 171 -11.08 11.37 -21.99
CA VAL A 171 -10.72 10.00 -22.34
C VAL A 171 -11.95 9.31 -22.95
N THR A 172 -11.97 9.21 -24.27
CA THR A 172 -13.14 8.70 -25.02
C THR A 172 -13.19 7.18 -25.13
N ASP A 173 -12.04 6.51 -24.98
CA ASP A 173 -11.90 5.08 -25.31
C ASP A 173 -11.93 4.17 -24.06
N ALA A 174 -12.11 4.76 -22.87
CA ALA A 174 -12.16 4.07 -21.59
C ALA A 174 -13.53 3.42 -21.34
N THR A 175 -13.73 2.22 -21.89
CA THR A 175 -14.98 1.46 -21.66
C THR A 175 -15.02 0.84 -20.25
N PRO A 176 -16.19 0.75 -19.58
CA PRO A 176 -16.29 0.14 -18.25
C PRO A 176 -15.71 -1.28 -18.15
N ASP A 177 -15.86 -2.10 -19.19
CA ASP A 177 -15.24 -3.44 -19.26
C ASP A 177 -13.70 -3.35 -19.27
N ALA A 178 -13.14 -2.45 -20.08
CA ALA A 178 -11.69 -2.26 -20.15
C ALA A 178 -11.10 -1.85 -18.80
N LEU A 179 -11.78 -0.95 -18.09
CA LEU A 179 -11.35 -0.48 -16.78
C LEU A 179 -11.43 -1.59 -15.73
N ARG A 180 -12.48 -2.44 -15.78
CA ARG A 180 -12.60 -3.63 -14.93
C ARG A 180 -11.49 -4.65 -15.19
N GLU A 181 -11.17 -4.95 -16.44
CA GLU A 181 -10.08 -5.86 -16.79
C GLU A 181 -8.71 -5.32 -16.34
N ARG A 182 -8.47 -4.02 -16.56
CA ARG A 182 -7.27 -3.31 -16.08
C ARG A 182 -7.14 -3.41 -14.57
N PHE A 183 -8.20 -3.06 -13.85
CA PHE A 183 -8.23 -3.11 -12.39
C PHE A 183 -7.98 -4.54 -11.87
N ALA A 184 -8.65 -5.54 -12.45
CA ALA A 184 -8.52 -6.93 -12.05
C ALA A 184 -7.07 -7.43 -12.22
N LEU A 185 -6.41 -7.12 -13.34
CA LEU A 185 -5.01 -7.50 -13.54
C LEU A 185 -4.08 -6.74 -12.60
N ALA A 186 -4.30 -5.43 -12.39
CA ALA A 186 -3.49 -4.64 -11.46
C ALA A 186 -3.60 -5.15 -10.01
N MET A 187 -4.79 -5.55 -9.57
CA MET A 187 -5.01 -6.19 -8.26
C MET A 187 -4.25 -7.51 -8.15
N GLN A 188 -4.33 -8.37 -9.17
CA GLN A 188 -3.58 -9.63 -9.21
C GLN A 188 -2.06 -9.38 -9.12
N VAL A 189 -1.53 -8.41 -9.87
CA VAL A 189 -0.12 -8.03 -9.78
C VAL A 189 0.24 -7.57 -8.36
N ARG A 190 -0.53 -6.65 -7.78
CA ARG A 190 -0.33 -6.14 -6.41
C ARG A 190 -0.30 -7.27 -5.38
N ASP A 191 -1.18 -8.26 -5.53
CA ASP A 191 -1.24 -9.41 -4.63
C ASP A 191 -0.05 -10.36 -4.81
N ARG A 192 0.42 -10.56 -6.05
CA ARG A 192 1.63 -11.35 -6.32
C ARG A 192 2.90 -10.68 -5.80
N VAL A 193 3.01 -9.36 -5.90
CA VAL A 193 4.11 -8.61 -5.24
C VAL A 193 4.03 -8.76 -3.73
N SER A 194 2.82 -8.72 -3.16
CA SER A 194 2.63 -8.93 -1.71
C SER A 194 3.08 -10.32 -1.27
N GLN A 195 2.69 -11.37 -2.00
CA GLN A 195 3.12 -12.75 -1.72
C GLN A 195 4.64 -12.91 -1.79
N ALA A 196 5.30 -12.26 -2.76
CA ALA A 196 6.76 -12.24 -2.84
C ALA A 196 7.40 -11.58 -1.61
N ASN A 197 6.87 -10.43 -1.19
CA ASN A 197 7.40 -9.68 -0.05
C ASN A 197 7.10 -10.36 1.30
N GLU A 198 5.94 -10.99 1.43
CA GLU A 198 5.57 -11.82 2.59
C GLU A 198 6.51 -13.04 2.72
N ALA A 199 6.90 -13.66 1.59
CA ALA A 199 7.88 -14.74 1.59
C ALA A 199 9.26 -14.28 2.08
N VAL A 200 9.70 -13.09 1.65
CA VAL A 200 10.95 -12.47 2.15
C VAL A 200 10.88 -12.24 3.67
N LEU A 201 9.80 -11.65 4.16
CA LEU A 201 9.58 -11.43 5.59
C LEU A 201 9.59 -12.75 6.37
N LEU A 202 8.95 -13.81 5.84
CA LEU A 202 8.96 -15.13 6.45
C LEU A 202 10.36 -15.75 6.50
N ILE A 203 11.10 -15.69 5.38
CA ILE A 203 12.48 -16.17 5.30
C ILE A 203 13.35 -15.47 6.34
N ARG A 204 13.26 -14.14 6.46
CA ARG A 204 14.03 -13.37 7.43
C ARG A 204 13.69 -13.74 8.87
N GLY A 205 12.40 -13.87 9.19
CA GLY A 205 11.94 -14.25 10.53
C GLY A 205 12.41 -15.64 10.96
N ILE A 206 12.42 -16.60 10.04
CA ILE A 206 12.93 -17.96 10.27
C ILE A 206 14.46 -17.95 10.37
N THR A 207 15.14 -17.20 9.50
CA THR A 207 16.61 -17.06 9.51
C THR A 207 17.11 -16.45 10.82
N ASP A 208 16.44 -15.42 11.33
CA ASP A 208 16.77 -14.79 12.62
C ASP A 208 16.66 -15.80 13.78
N GLN A 209 15.58 -16.57 13.82
CA GLN A 209 15.40 -17.64 14.81
C GLN A 209 16.46 -18.73 14.67
N ALA A 210 16.73 -19.20 13.45
CA ALA A 210 17.72 -20.24 13.17
C ALA A 210 19.13 -19.83 13.62
N ARG A 211 19.52 -18.58 13.35
CA ARG A 211 20.79 -18.00 13.82
C ARG A 211 20.88 -17.96 15.34
N ALA A 212 19.81 -17.55 16.02
CA ALA A 212 19.77 -17.55 17.47
C ALA A 212 19.91 -18.97 18.07
N ARG A 213 19.36 -20.00 17.42
CA ARG A 213 19.56 -21.40 17.82
C ARG A 213 20.97 -21.89 17.52
N ALA A 214 21.53 -21.55 16.37
CA ALA A 214 22.89 -21.95 16.00
C ALA A 214 23.94 -21.37 16.98
N ALA A 215 23.71 -20.16 17.49
CA ALA A 215 24.58 -19.53 18.48
C ALA A 215 24.60 -20.25 19.84
N THR A 216 23.53 -20.96 20.20
CA THR A 216 23.38 -21.65 21.50
C THR A 216 23.56 -23.17 21.41
N ALA A 217 23.44 -23.75 20.23
CA ALA A 217 23.63 -25.18 20.01
C ALA A 217 25.08 -25.62 20.26
N SER A 218 25.28 -26.67 21.05
CA SER A 218 26.61 -27.28 21.25
C SER A 218 26.94 -28.32 20.18
N ASP A 219 25.93 -29.00 19.63
CA ASP A 219 26.10 -30.06 18.63
C ASP A 219 26.51 -29.50 17.25
N PRO A 220 27.67 -29.92 16.68
CA PRO A 220 28.11 -29.46 15.38
C PRO A 220 27.17 -29.86 14.22
N GLY A 221 26.51 -31.02 14.31
CA GLY A 221 25.59 -31.50 13.27
C GLY A 221 24.32 -30.66 13.17
N LEU A 222 23.77 -30.26 14.32
CA LEU A 222 22.64 -29.35 14.43
C LEU A 222 23.00 -27.94 13.92
N LYS A 223 24.19 -27.42 14.26
CA LYS A 223 24.71 -26.17 13.71
C LYS A 223 24.78 -26.21 12.19
N ALA A 224 25.40 -27.25 11.62
CA ALA A 224 25.49 -27.44 10.18
C ALA A 224 24.11 -27.54 9.51
N SER A 225 23.14 -28.20 10.16
CA SER A 225 21.75 -28.27 9.65
C SER A 225 21.05 -26.91 9.65
N LEU A 226 21.22 -26.11 10.71
CA LEU A 226 20.69 -24.76 10.80
C LEU A 226 21.32 -23.84 9.74
N ASP A 227 22.64 -23.90 9.56
CA ASP A 227 23.35 -23.14 8.55
C ASP A 227 22.91 -23.53 7.13
N GLY A 228 22.67 -24.82 6.88
CA GLY A 228 22.11 -25.32 5.63
C GLY A 228 20.71 -24.76 5.34
N LEU A 229 19.82 -24.74 6.35
CA LEU A 229 18.49 -24.13 6.22
C LEU A 229 18.59 -22.62 5.91
N ILE A 230 19.46 -21.90 6.64
CA ILE A 230 19.70 -20.47 6.41
C ILE A 230 20.18 -20.20 4.99
N ALA A 231 21.13 -21.00 4.50
CA ALA A 231 21.66 -20.87 3.14
C ALA A 231 20.58 -21.13 2.08
N GLY A 232 19.77 -22.18 2.26
CA GLY A 232 18.67 -22.51 1.35
C GLY A 232 17.62 -21.41 1.29
N LEU A 233 17.16 -20.92 2.44
CA LEU A 233 16.17 -19.84 2.52
C LEU A 233 16.72 -18.53 1.90
N ARG A 234 17.98 -18.18 2.17
CA ARG A 234 18.62 -16.99 1.58
C ARG A 234 18.79 -17.09 0.07
N ALA A 235 19.03 -18.28 -0.46
CA ALA A 235 19.07 -18.49 -1.90
C ALA A 235 17.71 -18.22 -2.54
N VAL A 236 16.61 -18.61 -1.88
CA VAL A 236 15.24 -18.27 -2.32
C VAL A 236 15.00 -16.76 -2.20
N GLU A 237 15.34 -16.15 -1.05
CA GLU A 237 15.21 -14.69 -0.85
C GLU A 237 15.91 -13.91 -1.96
N GLY A 238 17.16 -14.29 -2.30
CA GLY A 238 17.95 -13.63 -3.33
C GLY A 238 17.42 -13.80 -4.77
N ARG A 239 16.51 -14.74 -5.02
CA ARG A 239 15.80 -14.87 -6.31
C ARG A 239 14.50 -14.06 -6.32
N ILE A 240 13.92 -13.80 -5.15
CA ILE A 240 12.70 -13.01 -4.99
C ILE A 240 13.00 -11.51 -4.90
N TYR A 241 13.98 -11.12 -4.08
CA TYR A 241 14.36 -9.75 -3.77
C TYR A 241 15.88 -9.54 -3.83
N GLN A 242 16.32 -8.36 -4.28
CA GLN A 242 17.74 -8.01 -4.34
C GLN A 242 18.26 -7.60 -2.97
N VAL A 243 18.78 -8.57 -2.21
CA VAL A 243 19.26 -8.39 -0.83
C VAL A 243 20.48 -7.48 -0.69
N ARG A 244 21.16 -7.15 -1.79
CA ARG A 244 22.35 -6.28 -1.81
C ARG A 244 22.03 -4.80 -1.92
N ASN A 245 20.76 -4.45 -2.16
CA ASN A 245 20.37 -3.04 -2.24
C ASN A 245 20.41 -2.42 -0.84
N GLU A 246 21.23 -1.39 -0.69
CA GLU A 246 21.36 -0.52 0.48
C GLU A 246 20.99 0.93 0.13
N SER A 247 21.14 1.32 -1.13
CA SER A 247 20.79 2.64 -1.68
C SER A 247 19.86 2.54 -2.90
N ARG A 248 19.07 3.59 -3.15
CA ARG A 248 18.11 3.67 -4.26
C ARG A 248 18.76 3.57 -5.65
N GLN A 249 20.05 3.84 -5.76
CA GLN A 249 20.79 3.72 -7.03
C GLN A 249 21.44 2.34 -7.23
N ASP A 250 21.46 1.47 -6.22
CA ASP A 250 22.01 0.11 -6.33
C ASP A 250 21.35 -0.77 -7.40
N PRO A 251 20.06 -0.62 -7.74
CA PRO A 251 19.48 -1.33 -8.87
C PRO A 251 20.13 -1.03 -10.23
N LEU A 252 20.98 0.00 -10.34
CA LEU A 252 21.84 0.22 -11.51
C LEU A 252 23.06 -0.72 -11.53
N ASN A 253 23.50 -1.20 -10.36
CA ASN A 253 24.65 -2.08 -10.19
C ASN A 253 24.25 -3.56 -10.00
N PHE A 254 23.04 -3.82 -9.49
CA PHE A 254 22.56 -5.16 -9.18
C PHE A 254 21.27 -5.51 -9.95
N PRO A 255 21.09 -6.78 -10.34
CA PRO A 255 19.94 -7.18 -11.13
C PRO A 255 18.60 -6.96 -10.41
N ILE A 256 17.59 -6.56 -11.19
CA ILE A 256 16.19 -6.49 -10.77
C ILE A 256 15.66 -7.90 -10.50
N MET A 257 15.13 -8.13 -9.30
CA MET A 257 14.59 -9.41 -8.87
C MET A 257 13.07 -9.51 -9.08
N LEU A 258 12.52 -10.68 -8.78
CA LEU A 258 11.18 -11.05 -9.19
C LEU A 258 10.08 -10.15 -8.63
N ASN A 259 10.20 -9.74 -7.35
CA ASN A 259 9.22 -8.84 -6.73
C ASN A 259 9.18 -7.49 -7.43
N ASP A 260 10.34 -6.94 -7.78
CA ASP A 260 10.49 -5.68 -8.51
C ASP A 260 9.95 -5.82 -9.94
N LYS A 261 10.32 -6.88 -10.68
CA LYS A 261 9.77 -7.15 -12.02
C LYS A 261 8.23 -7.21 -12.03
N LEU A 262 7.65 -7.90 -11.06
CA LEU A 262 6.19 -7.94 -10.89
C LEU A 262 5.63 -6.55 -10.59
N ALA A 263 6.25 -5.80 -9.67
CA ALA A 263 5.80 -4.46 -9.30
C ALA A 263 5.85 -3.48 -10.49
N GLY A 264 6.83 -3.60 -11.37
CA GLY A 264 6.95 -2.81 -12.60
C GLY A 264 5.76 -2.96 -13.55
N LEU A 265 5.07 -4.10 -13.54
CA LEU A 265 3.86 -4.29 -14.34
C LEU A 265 2.74 -3.36 -13.91
N LEU A 266 2.69 -2.91 -12.65
CA LEU A 266 1.68 -1.94 -12.19
C LEU A 266 1.80 -0.63 -12.97
N GLY A 267 3.03 -0.12 -13.16
CA GLY A 267 3.26 1.11 -13.92
C GLY A 267 2.82 0.98 -15.37
N VAL A 268 3.08 -0.18 -15.99
CA VAL A 268 2.65 -0.46 -17.37
C VAL A 268 1.13 -0.54 -17.47
N ILE A 269 0.48 -1.33 -16.60
CA ILE A 269 -0.98 -1.51 -16.59
C ILE A 269 -1.67 -0.18 -16.33
N GLU A 270 -1.12 0.64 -15.43
CA GLU A 270 -1.76 1.89 -15.04
C GLU A 270 -1.51 3.06 -15.98
N SER A 271 -0.55 2.95 -16.90
CA SER A 271 -0.15 4.03 -17.82
C SER A 271 -1.24 4.50 -18.80
N ALA A 272 -2.27 3.67 -19.03
CA ALA A 272 -3.39 4.00 -19.91
C ALA A 272 -4.73 3.55 -19.32
N GLU A 273 -5.79 4.27 -19.66
CA GLU A 273 -7.18 3.95 -19.31
C GLU A 273 -7.80 2.98 -20.34
N ALA A 274 -7.11 1.85 -20.59
CA ALA A 274 -7.46 0.87 -21.60
C ALA A 274 -7.32 -0.57 -21.09
N ARG A 275 -7.74 -1.55 -21.90
CA ARG A 275 -7.53 -2.97 -21.59
C ARG A 275 -6.03 -3.26 -21.50
N PRO A 276 -5.58 -4.13 -20.58
CA PRO A 276 -4.21 -4.60 -20.61
C PRO A 276 -3.88 -5.24 -21.96
N THR A 277 -2.64 -5.10 -22.41
CA THR A 277 -2.18 -5.76 -23.63
C THR A 277 -1.95 -7.25 -23.39
N ASP A 278 -1.96 -8.05 -24.45
CA ASP A 278 -1.65 -9.48 -24.35
C ASP A 278 -0.21 -9.71 -23.88
N GLN A 279 0.73 -8.83 -24.25
CA GLN A 279 2.11 -8.87 -23.77
C GLN A 279 2.17 -8.66 -22.24
N THR A 280 1.41 -7.71 -21.70
CA THR A 280 1.34 -7.48 -20.25
C THR A 280 0.76 -8.70 -19.52
N ARG A 281 -0.28 -9.33 -20.08
CA ARG A 281 -0.87 -10.57 -19.53
C ARG A 281 0.12 -11.74 -19.56
N GLN A 282 0.84 -11.90 -20.67
CA GLN A 282 1.86 -12.94 -20.82
C GLN A 282 3.02 -12.74 -19.84
N ALA A 283 3.54 -11.52 -19.72
CA ALA A 283 4.59 -11.19 -18.77
C ALA A 283 4.14 -11.46 -17.32
N PHE A 284 2.91 -11.10 -16.96
CA PHE A 284 2.34 -11.41 -15.66
C PHE A 284 2.27 -12.92 -15.39
N ALA A 285 1.80 -13.71 -16.36
CA ALA A 285 1.71 -15.16 -16.23
C ALA A 285 3.09 -15.80 -16.07
N GLU A 286 4.09 -15.35 -16.83
CA GLU A 286 5.46 -15.86 -16.74
C GLU A 286 6.10 -15.55 -15.39
N LEU A 287 6.06 -14.28 -14.96
CA LEU A 287 6.63 -13.85 -13.68
C LEU A 287 5.89 -14.49 -12.50
N SER A 288 4.57 -14.64 -12.60
CA SER A 288 3.82 -15.41 -11.61
C SER A 288 4.27 -16.85 -11.56
N GLY A 289 4.43 -17.55 -12.70
CA GLY A 289 4.94 -18.91 -12.70
C GLY A 289 6.37 -19.04 -12.16
N GLN A 290 7.22 -18.02 -12.33
CA GLN A 290 8.52 -17.95 -11.67
C GLN A 290 8.36 -17.85 -10.14
N LEU A 291 7.43 -17.02 -9.66
CA LEU A 291 7.21 -16.85 -8.22
C LEU A 291 6.68 -18.13 -7.59
N ASP A 292 5.78 -18.85 -8.26
CA ASP A 292 5.26 -20.13 -7.75
C ASP A 292 6.38 -21.15 -7.54
N ARG A 293 7.39 -21.18 -8.42
CA ARG A 293 8.56 -22.07 -8.24
C ARG A 293 9.37 -21.70 -7.00
N GLU A 294 9.58 -20.41 -6.75
CA GLU A 294 10.32 -19.96 -5.56
C GLU A 294 9.53 -20.19 -4.27
N LEU A 295 8.22 -19.94 -4.29
CA LEU A 295 7.34 -20.24 -3.15
C LEU A 295 7.28 -21.74 -2.85
N ALA A 296 7.24 -22.59 -3.89
CA ALA A 296 7.30 -24.04 -3.73
C ALA A 296 8.66 -24.51 -3.19
N ALA A 297 9.77 -23.92 -3.64
CA ALA A 297 11.11 -24.21 -3.12
C ALA A 297 11.24 -23.83 -1.64
N MET A 298 10.70 -22.66 -1.25
CA MET A 298 10.61 -22.27 0.15
C MET A 298 9.76 -23.26 0.94
N ALA A 299 8.55 -23.58 0.47
CA ALA A 299 7.65 -24.51 1.15
C ALA A 299 8.31 -25.87 1.39
N ALA A 300 9.02 -26.41 0.40
CA ALA A 300 9.78 -27.66 0.55
C ALA A 300 10.81 -27.58 1.71
N LEU A 301 11.62 -26.52 1.77
CA LEU A 301 12.57 -26.30 2.90
C LEU A 301 11.85 -26.22 4.25
N LEU A 302 10.67 -25.60 4.29
CA LEU A 302 9.91 -25.43 5.53
C LEU A 302 9.20 -26.72 5.98
N ASP A 303 8.75 -27.54 5.03
CA ASP A 303 8.00 -28.77 5.32
C ASP A 303 8.93 -29.94 5.63
N THR A 304 10.12 -30.01 5.02
CA THR A 304 11.08 -31.10 5.24
C THR A 304 12.18 -30.71 6.22
N ASP A 305 13.00 -29.73 5.87
CA ASP A 305 14.22 -29.41 6.61
C ASP A 305 13.93 -28.75 7.95
N LEU A 306 13.05 -27.75 7.98
CA LEU A 306 12.65 -27.11 9.23
C LEU A 306 11.95 -28.10 10.18
N ALA A 307 11.12 -29.01 9.67
CA ALA A 307 10.47 -30.04 10.50
C ALA A 307 11.50 -30.96 11.16
N ARG A 308 12.45 -31.49 10.36
CA ARG A 308 13.56 -32.32 10.85
C ARG A 308 14.45 -31.58 11.85
N ILE A 309 14.78 -30.31 11.56
CA ILE A 309 15.58 -29.45 12.45
C ILE A 309 14.84 -29.20 13.75
N ASN A 310 13.52 -28.97 13.74
CA ASN A 310 12.74 -28.78 14.96
C ASN A 310 12.72 -30.05 15.85
N THR A 311 12.68 -31.24 15.26
CA THR A 311 12.86 -32.49 16.02
C THR A 311 14.25 -32.56 16.68
N ALA A 312 15.31 -32.19 15.94
CA ALA A 312 16.68 -32.17 16.48
C ALA A 312 16.87 -31.09 17.56
N LEU A 313 16.27 -29.91 17.39
CA LEU A 313 16.24 -28.85 18.40
C LEU A 313 15.59 -29.34 19.69
N GLY A 314 14.44 -30.02 19.59
CA GLY A 314 13.76 -30.60 20.74
C GLY A 314 14.61 -31.63 21.49
N ALA A 315 15.29 -32.52 20.75
CA ALA A 315 16.23 -33.49 21.33
C ALA A 315 17.42 -32.81 22.03
N ALA A 316 17.83 -31.63 21.57
CA ALA A 316 18.87 -30.81 22.18
C ALA A 316 18.36 -29.88 23.29
N GLY A 317 17.08 -29.96 23.68
CA GLY A 317 16.48 -29.08 24.70
C GLY A 317 16.30 -27.63 24.28
N LEU A 318 16.39 -27.33 22.97
CA LEU A 318 16.23 -25.99 22.41
C LEU A 318 14.80 -25.77 21.90
N ALA A 319 14.31 -24.55 22.02
CA ALA A 319 12.98 -24.18 21.54
C ALA A 319 12.89 -24.30 20.00
N PRO A 320 11.76 -24.80 19.46
CA PRO A 320 11.56 -24.94 18.02
C PRO A 320 11.54 -23.56 17.33
N ILE A 321 11.83 -23.56 16.03
CA ILE A 321 11.69 -22.43 15.13
C ILE A 321 10.27 -22.43 14.56
N THR A 322 9.62 -21.27 14.60
CA THR A 322 8.24 -21.08 14.14
C THR A 322 8.20 -20.33 12.81
N ARG A 323 7.16 -20.59 11.99
CA ARG A 323 6.91 -19.90 10.70
C ARG A 323 6.34 -18.49 10.93
N THR A 324 7.09 -17.68 11.65
CA THR A 324 6.71 -16.31 12.02
C THR A 324 7.49 -15.32 11.15
N PRO A 325 6.81 -14.46 10.38
CA PRO A 325 7.46 -13.39 9.63
C PRO A 325 8.26 -12.46 10.52
N GLN A 326 9.31 -11.86 9.96
CA GLN A 326 10.05 -10.81 10.64
C GLN A 326 9.11 -9.65 10.94
N VAL A 327 8.99 -9.29 12.22
CA VAL A 327 8.29 -8.06 12.61
C VAL A 327 9.18 -6.89 12.22
N PRO A 328 8.67 -5.87 11.51
CA PRO A 328 9.42 -4.65 11.24
C PRO A 328 9.95 -4.10 12.57
N LYS A 329 11.27 -4.11 12.75
CA LYS A 329 11.88 -3.40 13.88
C LYS A 329 11.70 -1.91 13.59
N PRO A 330 11.20 -1.09 14.52
CA PRO A 330 11.23 0.35 14.33
C PRO A 330 12.67 0.77 14.05
N ALA A 331 12.86 1.60 13.03
CA ALA A 331 14.17 2.18 12.76
C ALA A 331 14.70 2.84 14.05
N ALA A 332 15.95 2.53 14.39
CA ALA A 332 16.64 3.10 15.54
C ALA A 332 17.07 4.54 15.25
#